data_AF-A0A959B4M5-F1
#
_entry.id   AF-A0A959B4M5-F1
#
_cell.length_a   1.000
_cell.length_b   1.000
_cell.length_c   1.000
_cell.angle_alpha   90.00
_cell.angle_beta   90.00
_cell.angle_gamma   90.00
#
_symmetry.space_group_name_H-M   'P 1'
#
loop_
_entity.id
_entity.type
_entity.pdbx_description
1 polymer ?
#
loop_
_entity_poly.entity_id
_entity_poly.type
_entity_poly.pdbx_seq_one_letter_code
_entity_poly.pdbx_strand_id
1 'polypeptide(L)'
;MRKPVALIVAHPDDETLWAGGTILSHPSWQCFMVCACRGNDTDRAPKFYDALKVLKSEGAMGCLDDGPDQRPLDEAVVEGVILDLLPPRHFGLVITHNPSGEYTRHLRHEEVSRAVIQLWHAGKISTDELWTFAYEDGGREYLPKPVENAAIYQKISKQDWLKKYSLITEIYGFEKTSFEAETTPRAEAFWQFSNSNDAMKWLSNGGVLI
;
A
#
# COMPACT_ATOMS: atom_id res chain seq x y z
N MET A 1 -5.91 23.52 4.32
CA MET A 1 -6.78 22.61 3.52
C MET A 1 -6.38 21.18 3.86
N ARG A 2 -7.31 20.22 3.89
CA ARG A 2 -6.98 18.80 4.10
C ARG A 2 -6.32 18.24 2.83
N LYS A 3 -5.26 17.44 2.93
CA LYS A 3 -4.56 16.83 1.77
C LYS A 3 -5.32 15.57 1.36
N PRO A 4 -5.90 15.48 0.13
CA PRO A 4 -6.49 14.23 -0.35
C PRO A 4 -5.37 13.24 -0.64
N VAL A 5 -5.47 12.02 -0.08
CA VAL A 5 -4.48 10.96 -0.24
C VAL A 5 -5.18 9.69 -0.72
N ALA A 6 -4.61 9.01 -1.70
CA ALA A 6 -5.00 7.66 -2.06
C ALA A 6 -3.92 6.68 -1.60
N LEU A 7 -4.31 5.54 -1.06
CA LEU A 7 -3.40 4.42 -0.80
C LEU A 7 -3.96 3.20 -1.54
N ILE A 8 -3.18 2.69 -2.49
CA ILE A 8 -3.61 1.65 -3.43
C ILE A 8 -2.75 0.42 -3.16
N VAL A 9 -3.35 -0.62 -2.59
CA VAL A 9 -2.68 -1.85 -2.15
C VAL A 9 -3.33 -3.09 -2.76
N ALA A 10 -2.63 -4.22 -2.71
CA ALA A 10 -3.15 -5.47 -3.22
C ALA A 10 -4.13 -6.15 -2.26
N HIS A 11 -3.74 -6.33 -0.99
CA HIS A 11 -4.49 -7.16 -0.04
C HIS A 11 -5.00 -6.34 1.16
N PRO A 12 -6.09 -6.81 1.82
CA PRO A 12 -6.66 -6.11 2.96
C PRO A 12 -5.84 -6.38 4.22
N ASP A 13 -5.01 -5.42 4.63
CA ASP A 13 -4.06 -5.43 5.75
C ASP A 13 -2.81 -4.65 5.36
N ASP A 14 -2.41 -4.70 4.08
CA ASP A 14 -1.26 -3.98 3.52
C ASP A 14 -1.35 -2.47 3.83
N GLU A 15 -2.54 -1.87 3.76
CA GLU A 15 -2.73 -0.45 4.03
C GLU A 15 -2.40 -0.08 5.48
N THR A 16 -2.69 -0.99 6.41
CA THR A 16 -2.41 -0.84 7.83
C THR A 16 -0.97 -1.20 8.13
N LEU A 17 -0.47 -2.31 7.59
CA LEU A 17 0.83 -2.89 7.92
C LEU A 17 1.98 -2.00 7.43
N TRP A 18 1.85 -1.35 6.28
CA TRP A 18 2.94 -0.60 5.65
C TRP A 18 2.79 0.92 5.71
N ALA A 19 1.56 1.43 5.89
CA ALA A 19 1.31 2.88 5.99
C ALA A 19 0.45 3.31 7.18
N GLY A 20 -0.04 2.38 8.02
CA GLY A 20 -0.95 2.70 9.11
C GLY A 20 -0.39 3.72 10.10
N GLY A 21 0.93 3.69 10.36
CA GLY A 21 1.60 4.66 11.21
C GLY A 21 1.62 6.06 10.61
N THR A 22 1.90 6.16 9.31
CA THR A 22 1.87 7.39 8.50
C THR A 22 0.48 7.98 8.48
N ILE A 23 -0.55 7.16 8.28
CA ILE A 23 -1.95 7.63 8.27
C ILE A 23 -2.32 8.16 9.67
N LEU A 24 -2.01 7.41 10.73
CA LEU A 24 -2.32 7.80 12.10
C LEU A 24 -1.60 9.08 12.54
N SER A 25 -0.37 9.31 12.07
CA SER A 25 0.42 10.50 12.38
C SER A 25 -0.03 11.74 11.59
N HIS A 26 -0.87 11.58 10.56
CA HIS A 26 -1.37 12.66 9.71
C HIS A 26 -2.91 12.78 9.74
N PRO A 27 -3.52 13.17 10.88
CA PRO A 27 -4.98 13.24 11.03
C PRO A 27 -5.66 14.31 10.15
N SER A 28 -4.88 15.16 9.47
CA SER A 28 -5.38 16.15 8.51
C SER A 28 -5.53 15.60 7.09
N TRP A 29 -5.01 14.40 6.80
CA TRP A 29 -5.15 13.75 5.52
C TRP A 29 -6.59 13.24 5.33
N GLN A 30 -7.08 13.33 4.11
CA GLN A 30 -8.34 12.73 3.66
C GLN A 30 -8.00 11.50 2.82
N CYS A 31 -7.82 10.38 3.50
CA CYS A 31 -7.39 9.13 2.87
C CYS A 31 -8.57 8.39 2.22
N PHE A 32 -8.32 7.87 1.03
CA PHE A 32 -9.15 6.88 0.35
C PHE A 32 -8.31 5.64 0.05
N MET A 33 -8.69 4.50 0.61
CA MET A 33 -7.94 3.25 0.47
C MET A 33 -8.54 2.38 -0.63
N VAL A 34 -7.72 1.92 -1.55
CA VAL A 34 -8.09 0.92 -2.55
C VAL A 34 -7.35 -0.37 -2.23
N CYS A 35 -8.10 -1.45 -2.06
CA CYS A 35 -7.56 -2.80 -1.97
C CYS A 35 -7.99 -3.60 -3.20
N ALA A 36 -7.04 -4.07 -4.01
CA ALA A 36 -7.36 -4.66 -5.32
C ALA A 36 -8.02 -6.05 -5.22
N CYS A 37 -7.78 -6.78 -4.12
CA CYS A 37 -8.19 -8.17 -3.97
C CYS A 37 -9.26 -8.36 -2.88
N ARG A 38 -9.88 -9.54 -2.88
CA ARG A 38 -10.67 -10.07 -1.74
C ARG A 38 -11.93 -9.28 -1.33
N GLY A 39 -12.46 -8.42 -2.19
CA GLY A 39 -13.65 -7.60 -1.88
C GLY A 39 -14.94 -8.40 -1.65
N ASN A 40 -15.01 -9.64 -2.13
CA ASN A 40 -16.10 -10.59 -1.86
C ASN A 40 -15.79 -11.60 -0.74
N ASP A 41 -14.63 -11.49 -0.09
CA ASP A 41 -14.26 -12.37 1.02
C ASP A 41 -15.07 -12.03 2.27
N THR A 42 -15.86 -12.98 2.76
CA THR A 42 -16.78 -12.78 3.89
C THR A 42 -16.08 -12.65 5.24
N ASP A 43 -14.78 -12.95 5.33
CA ASP A 43 -13.96 -12.77 6.55
C ASP A 43 -13.08 -11.51 6.44
N ARG A 44 -12.30 -11.38 5.37
CA ARG A 44 -11.28 -10.33 5.22
C ARG A 44 -11.87 -8.97 4.82
N ALA A 45 -12.90 -8.93 3.97
CA ALA A 45 -13.47 -7.66 3.52
C ALA A 45 -14.12 -6.85 4.66
N PRO A 46 -14.92 -7.45 5.57
CA PRO A 46 -15.45 -6.72 6.73
C PRO A 46 -14.34 -6.11 7.60
N LYS A 47 -13.25 -6.84 7.82
CA LYS A 47 -12.11 -6.41 8.64
C LYS A 47 -11.39 -5.20 8.04
N PHE A 48 -11.24 -5.16 6.71
CA PHE A 48 -10.72 -3.99 6.01
C PHE A 48 -11.56 -2.74 6.31
N TYR A 49 -12.88 -2.81 6.13
CA TYR A 49 -13.76 -1.68 6.41
C TYR A 49 -13.78 -1.28 7.89
N ASP A 50 -13.62 -2.23 8.81
CA ASP A 50 -13.48 -1.94 10.24
C ASP A 50 -12.15 -1.24 10.56
N ALA A 51 -11.05 -1.63 9.91
CA ALA A 51 -9.77 -0.93 10.02
C ALA A 51 -9.87 0.52 9.49
N LEU A 52 -10.56 0.73 8.36
CA LEU A 52 -10.79 2.07 7.81
C LEU A 52 -11.55 3.00 8.76
N LYS A 53 -12.51 2.48 9.54
CA LYS A 53 -13.22 3.26 10.57
C LYS A 53 -12.26 3.80 11.63
N VAL A 54 -11.32 2.98 12.10
CA VAL A 54 -10.31 3.38 13.08
C VAL A 54 -9.32 4.38 12.47
N LEU A 55 -8.91 4.14 11.22
CA LEU A 55 -8.06 5.05 10.44
C LEU A 55 -8.78 6.32 9.97
N LYS A 56 -10.09 6.46 10.25
CA LYS A 56 -10.94 7.59 9.82
C LYS A 56 -10.85 7.86 8.32
N SER A 57 -10.83 6.79 7.55
CA SER A 57 -10.61 6.79 6.11
C SER A 57 -11.80 6.19 5.37
N GLU A 58 -11.94 6.55 4.09
CA GLU A 58 -12.88 5.89 3.16
C GLU A 58 -12.11 4.86 2.33
N GLY A 59 -12.82 3.98 1.62
CA GLY A 59 -12.16 3.04 0.72
C GLY A 59 -13.09 2.08 0.01
N ALA A 60 -12.52 1.32 -0.93
CA ALA A 60 -13.20 0.34 -1.75
C ALA A 60 -12.31 -0.87 -2.02
N MET A 61 -12.93 -2.03 -2.24
CA MET A 61 -12.23 -3.29 -2.52
C MET A 61 -12.63 -3.90 -3.85
N GLY A 62 -11.64 -4.39 -4.61
CA GLY A 62 -11.80 -5.18 -5.82
C GLY A 62 -11.79 -6.67 -5.53
N CYS A 63 -12.00 -7.50 -6.55
CA CYS A 63 -12.08 -8.96 -6.42
C CYS A 63 -11.00 -9.69 -7.24
N LEU A 64 -9.82 -9.09 -7.41
CA LEU A 64 -8.68 -9.81 -7.97
C LEU A 64 -8.29 -11.01 -7.09
N ASP A 65 -7.64 -11.99 -7.70
CA ASP A 65 -7.23 -13.23 -7.06
C ASP A 65 -6.11 -13.01 -6.03
N ASP A 66 -6.12 -13.79 -4.95
CA ASP A 66 -5.24 -13.64 -3.77
C ASP A 66 -4.84 -15.02 -3.24
N GLY A 67 -4.01 -15.74 -4.01
CA GLY A 67 -3.65 -17.12 -3.68
C GLY A 67 -2.31 -17.56 -4.27
N PRO A 68 -1.73 -18.67 -3.76
CA PRO A 68 -0.40 -19.13 -4.16
C PRO A 68 -0.31 -19.56 -5.63
N ASP A 69 -1.46 -19.91 -6.24
CA ASP A 69 -1.56 -20.34 -7.63
C ASP A 69 -1.78 -19.17 -8.61
N GLN A 70 -1.61 -17.93 -8.13
CA GLN A 70 -1.71 -16.72 -8.93
C GLN A 70 -0.89 -16.81 -10.22
N ARG A 71 -1.49 -16.29 -11.28
CA ARG A 71 -0.83 -16.10 -12.58
C ARG A 71 -0.75 -14.62 -12.89
N PRO A 72 0.20 -14.20 -13.75
CA PRO A 72 0.23 -12.82 -14.21
C PRO A 72 -1.10 -12.45 -14.87
N LEU A 73 -1.64 -11.28 -14.50
CA LEU A 73 -2.81 -10.72 -15.18
C LEU A 73 -2.36 -9.78 -16.30
N ASP A 74 -3.27 -9.56 -17.25
CA ASP A 74 -3.12 -8.47 -18.22
C ASP A 74 -3.14 -7.13 -17.46
N GLU A 75 -2.21 -6.23 -17.80
CA GLU A 75 -2.09 -4.92 -17.18
C GLU A 75 -3.41 -4.14 -17.24
N ALA A 76 -4.16 -4.26 -18.34
CA ALA A 76 -5.45 -3.59 -18.51
C ALA A 76 -6.50 -4.03 -17.48
N VAL A 77 -6.42 -5.27 -16.98
CA VAL A 77 -7.33 -5.78 -15.94
C VAL A 77 -7.04 -5.09 -14.60
N VAL A 78 -5.77 -5.02 -14.22
CA VAL A 78 -5.35 -4.39 -12.96
C VAL A 78 -5.59 -2.89 -13.00
N GLU A 79 -5.26 -2.23 -14.13
CA GLU A 79 -5.58 -0.82 -14.37
C GLU A 79 -7.09 -0.56 -14.23
N GLY A 80 -7.91 -1.38 -14.87
CA GLY A 80 -9.37 -1.26 -14.84
C GLY A 80 -9.92 -1.34 -13.41
N VAL A 81 -9.49 -2.33 -12.63
CA VAL A 81 -9.89 -2.47 -11.22
C VAL A 81 -9.50 -1.24 -10.40
N ILE A 82 -8.28 -0.71 -10.56
CA ILE A 82 -7.85 0.47 -9.82
C ILE A 82 -8.71 1.69 -10.17
N LEU A 83 -9.00 1.90 -11.46
CA LEU A 83 -9.83 3.03 -11.91
C LEU A 83 -11.29 2.90 -11.49
N ASP A 84 -11.85 1.70 -11.46
CA ASP A 84 -13.22 1.45 -11.02
C ASP A 84 -13.40 1.70 -9.51
N LEU A 85 -12.35 1.48 -8.72
CA LEU A 85 -12.37 1.65 -7.27
C LEU A 85 -12.00 3.07 -6.81
N LEU A 86 -11.14 3.78 -7.55
CA LEU A 86 -10.72 5.12 -7.20
C LEU A 86 -11.80 6.16 -7.52
N PRO A 87 -12.08 7.12 -6.61
CA PRO A 87 -12.93 8.24 -6.94
C PRO A 87 -12.25 9.13 -7.99
N PRO A 88 -12.97 9.61 -9.02
CA PRO A 88 -12.39 10.39 -10.11
C PRO A 88 -12.10 11.83 -9.64
N ARG A 89 -10.99 12.01 -8.93
CA ARG A 89 -10.54 13.30 -8.39
C ARG A 89 -9.01 13.39 -8.40
N HIS A 90 -8.51 14.61 -8.20
CA HIS A 90 -7.09 14.84 -7.97
C HIS A 90 -6.70 14.51 -6.52
N PHE A 91 -5.51 13.92 -6.35
CA PHE A 91 -4.92 13.60 -5.06
C PHE A 91 -3.62 14.37 -4.85
N GLY A 92 -3.41 14.95 -3.67
CA GLY A 92 -2.12 15.55 -3.35
C GLY A 92 -1.02 14.50 -3.11
N LEU A 93 -1.40 13.23 -2.93
CA LEU A 93 -0.47 12.11 -2.78
C LEU A 93 -1.18 10.79 -3.14
N VAL A 94 -0.50 9.94 -3.88
CA VAL A 94 -0.81 8.51 -4.01
C VAL A 94 0.29 7.71 -3.33
N ILE A 95 -0.06 6.70 -2.55
CA ILE A 95 0.86 5.74 -1.95
C ILE A 95 0.53 4.35 -2.52
N THR A 96 1.53 3.54 -2.87
CA THR A 96 1.30 2.17 -3.36
C THR A 96 2.52 1.26 -3.10
N HIS A 97 2.47 0.05 -3.63
CA HIS A 97 3.56 -0.91 -3.59
C HIS A 97 4.78 -0.47 -4.41
N ASN A 98 5.91 -1.16 -4.24
CA ASN A 98 7.12 -1.06 -5.05
C ASN A 98 7.06 -2.07 -6.22
N PRO A 99 7.40 -1.66 -7.46
CA PRO A 99 7.28 -2.54 -8.61
C PRO A 99 8.34 -3.66 -8.65
N SER A 100 9.43 -3.59 -7.87
CA SER A 100 10.39 -4.69 -7.74
C SER A 100 10.00 -5.75 -6.69
N GLY A 101 8.89 -5.53 -5.99
CA GLY A 101 8.54 -6.21 -4.75
C GLY A 101 9.33 -5.65 -3.56
N GLU A 102 8.66 -5.49 -2.41
CA GLU A 102 9.26 -4.99 -1.17
C GLU A 102 9.64 -6.13 -0.22
N TYR A 103 8.69 -7.03 0.04
CA TYR A 103 8.79 -8.10 1.02
C TYR A 103 8.04 -9.33 0.53
N THR A 104 8.54 -10.52 0.86
CA THR A 104 7.93 -11.82 0.54
C THR A 104 7.59 -12.07 -0.94
N ARG A 105 7.95 -11.15 -1.85
CA ARG A 105 7.64 -11.06 -3.28
C ARG A 105 6.27 -11.63 -3.65
N HIS A 106 5.26 -10.77 -3.70
CA HIS A 106 3.91 -11.13 -4.12
C HIS A 106 3.57 -10.55 -5.49
N LEU A 107 2.99 -11.37 -6.37
CA LEU A 107 2.71 -10.96 -7.76
C LEU A 107 1.73 -9.78 -7.84
N ARG A 108 0.70 -9.77 -7.00
CA ARG A 108 -0.27 -8.67 -6.96
C ARG A 108 0.35 -7.33 -6.51
N HIS A 109 1.35 -7.34 -5.63
CA HIS A 109 2.04 -6.12 -5.21
C HIS A 109 2.73 -5.45 -6.40
N GLU A 110 3.49 -6.23 -7.15
CA GLU A 110 4.22 -5.74 -8.33
C GLU A 110 3.26 -5.23 -9.43
N GLU A 111 2.17 -5.96 -9.69
CA GLU A 111 1.20 -5.56 -10.70
C GLU A 111 0.40 -4.32 -10.31
N VAL A 112 -0.03 -4.21 -9.05
CA VAL A 112 -0.70 -3.00 -8.54
C VAL A 112 0.24 -1.80 -8.64
N SER A 113 1.50 -1.96 -8.20
CA SER A 113 2.48 -0.88 -8.30
C SER A 113 2.70 -0.41 -9.74
N ARG A 114 2.92 -1.35 -10.65
CA ARG A 114 3.11 -1.07 -12.08
C ARG A 114 1.92 -0.33 -12.67
N ALA A 115 0.71 -0.83 -12.41
CA ALA A 115 -0.52 -0.21 -12.89
C ALA A 115 -0.67 1.22 -12.34
N VAL A 116 -0.40 1.47 -11.05
CA VAL A 116 -0.46 2.84 -10.50
C VAL A 116 0.52 3.78 -11.21
N ILE A 117 1.77 3.36 -11.42
CA ILE A 117 2.78 4.17 -12.11
C ILE A 117 2.36 4.46 -13.57
N GLN A 118 1.88 3.44 -14.29
CA GLN A 118 1.40 3.57 -15.67
C GLN A 118 0.19 4.50 -15.77
N LEU A 119 -0.79 4.34 -14.87
CA LEU A 119 -1.99 5.17 -14.81
C LEU A 119 -1.67 6.63 -14.49
N TRP A 120 -0.71 6.89 -13.59
CA TRP A 120 -0.25 8.25 -13.29
C TRP A 120 0.48 8.87 -14.49
N HIS A 121 1.39 8.12 -15.11
CA HIS A 121 2.10 8.57 -16.32
C HIS A 121 1.16 8.85 -17.50
N ALA A 122 0.13 8.03 -17.68
CA ALA A 122 -0.92 8.23 -18.68
C ALA A 122 -1.92 9.35 -18.34
N GLY A 123 -1.82 9.97 -17.15
CA GLY A 123 -2.73 11.02 -16.69
C GLY A 123 -4.13 10.52 -16.30
N LYS A 124 -4.32 9.20 -16.16
CA LYS A 124 -5.58 8.59 -15.72
C LYS A 124 -5.75 8.64 -14.20
N ILE A 125 -4.64 8.58 -13.45
CA ILE A 125 -4.58 8.98 -12.04
C ILE A 125 -3.95 10.37 -11.97
N SER A 126 -4.66 11.34 -11.37
CA SER A 126 -4.13 12.69 -11.19
C SER A 126 -3.58 12.85 -9.78
N THR A 127 -2.26 13.00 -9.66
CA THR A 127 -1.61 13.30 -8.38
C THR A 127 -0.37 14.17 -8.50
N ASP A 128 -0.10 14.94 -7.44
CA ASP A 128 1.12 15.75 -7.28
C ASP A 128 2.36 14.89 -6.97
N GLU A 129 2.17 13.81 -6.20
CA GLU A 129 3.27 12.98 -5.70
C GLU A 129 2.86 11.50 -5.66
N LEU A 130 3.81 10.62 -5.94
CA LEU A 130 3.70 9.18 -5.72
C LEU A 130 4.73 8.75 -4.69
N TRP A 131 4.28 8.03 -3.66
CA TRP A 131 5.14 7.31 -2.74
C TRP A 131 4.98 5.80 -2.96
N THR A 132 6.09 5.07 -2.99
CA THR A 132 6.05 3.60 -2.99
C THR A 132 6.68 3.07 -1.72
N PHE A 133 6.15 1.99 -1.17
CA PHE A 133 6.74 1.32 0.00
C PHE A 133 8.24 1.01 -0.22
N ALA A 134 9.05 1.23 0.81
CA ALA A 134 10.49 0.97 0.80
C ALA A 134 10.86 0.02 1.95
N TYR A 135 10.66 -1.28 1.72
CA TYR A 135 11.01 -2.35 2.65
C TYR A 135 11.88 -3.38 1.96
N GLU A 136 12.60 -4.15 2.76
CA GLU A 136 13.40 -5.29 2.31
C GLU A 136 13.40 -6.39 3.38
N ASP A 137 13.55 -7.64 2.97
CA ASP A 137 13.52 -8.82 3.84
C ASP A 137 14.73 -9.75 3.65
N GLY A 138 15.81 -9.23 3.02
CA GLY A 138 17.01 -10.02 2.70
C GLY A 138 16.74 -11.20 1.75
N GLY A 139 15.67 -11.17 0.97
CA GLY A 139 15.24 -12.34 0.19
C GLY A 139 14.65 -13.44 1.09
N ARG A 140 13.86 -13.02 2.08
CA ARG A 140 13.24 -13.84 3.14
C ARG A 140 14.20 -14.36 4.22
N GLU A 141 15.37 -13.75 4.38
CA GLU A 141 16.31 -14.07 5.48
C GLU A 141 15.80 -13.56 6.84
N TYR A 142 15.02 -12.47 6.83
CA TYR A 142 14.42 -11.89 8.03
C TYR A 142 13.04 -11.30 7.75
N LEU A 143 12.31 -10.99 8.83
CA LEU A 143 11.06 -10.23 8.71
C LEU A 143 11.32 -8.86 8.08
N PRO A 144 10.43 -8.39 7.19
CA PRO A 144 10.57 -7.12 6.50
C PRO A 144 10.93 -5.93 7.39
N LYS A 145 11.89 -5.13 6.92
CA LYS A 145 12.38 -3.94 7.61
C LYS A 145 12.27 -2.72 6.68
N PRO A 146 11.94 -1.54 7.22
CA PRO A 146 11.96 -0.30 6.45
C PRO A 146 13.39 0.05 6.05
N VAL A 147 13.58 0.45 4.80
CA VAL A 147 14.88 0.88 4.26
C VAL A 147 15.27 2.24 4.85
N GLU A 148 16.30 2.29 5.70
CA GLU A 148 16.65 3.50 6.47
C GLU A 148 17.11 4.68 5.63
N ASN A 149 17.72 4.41 4.47
CA ASN A 149 18.19 5.41 3.51
C ASN A 149 17.15 5.72 2.42
N ALA A 150 15.88 5.34 2.62
CA ALA A 150 14.81 5.73 1.73
C ALA A 150 14.62 7.25 1.69
N ALA A 151 14.00 7.76 0.62
CA ALA A 151 13.69 9.19 0.48
C ALA A 151 12.90 9.72 1.69
N ILE A 152 12.02 8.88 2.23
CA ILE A 152 11.25 9.13 3.44
C ILE A 152 11.48 7.95 4.38
N TYR A 153 11.92 8.23 5.61
CA TYR A 153 11.96 7.28 6.70
C TYR A 153 11.39 7.94 7.95
N GLN A 154 10.33 7.38 8.51
CA GLN A 154 9.67 7.90 9.70
C GLN A 154 9.58 6.88 10.82
N LYS A 155 10.01 7.26 12.02
CA LYS A 155 9.74 6.47 13.23
C LYS A 155 8.31 6.72 13.68
N ILE A 156 7.58 5.64 13.95
CA ILE A 156 6.20 5.73 14.44
C ILE A 156 6.24 6.00 15.95
N SER A 157 5.39 6.92 16.42
CA SER A 157 5.23 7.14 17.86
C SER A 157 4.79 5.85 18.56
N LYS A 158 5.16 5.67 19.83
CA LYS A 158 4.71 4.49 20.59
C LYS A 158 3.18 4.37 20.61
N GLN A 159 2.48 5.50 20.70
CA GLN A 159 1.03 5.53 20.73
C GLN A 159 0.42 5.08 19.40
N ASP A 160 0.92 5.58 18.28
CA ASP A 160 0.37 5.22 16.96
C ASP A 160 0.78 3.82 16.55
N TRP A 161 1.97 3.36 16.94
CA TRP A 161 2.34 1.96 16.76
C TRP A 161 1.42 1.03 17.55
N LEU A 162 1.04 1.38 18.79
CA LEU A 162 0.12 0.53 19.58
C LEU A 162 -1.25 0.44 18.93
N LYS A 163 -1.76 1.53 18.35
CA LYS A 163 -3.01 1.52 17.57
C LYS A 163 -2.88 0.67 16.30
N LYS A 164 -1.79 0.86 15.55
CA LYS A 164 -1.46 0.06 14.35
C LYS A 164 -1.38 -1.42 14.69
N TYR A 165 -0.72 -1.78 15.78
CA TYR A 165 -0.59 -3.17 16.22
C TYR A 165 -1.95 -3.76 16.63
N SER A 166 -2.79 -3.01 17.34
CA SER A 166 -4.17 -3.41 17.67
C SER A 166 -5.02 -3.60 16.41
N LEU A 167 -4.89 -2.76 15.38
CA LEU A 167 -5.56 -2.99 14.08
C LEU A 167 -5.17 -4.36 13.49
N ILE A 168 -3.88 -4.70 13.47
CA ILE A 168 -3.39 -5.98 12.96
C ILE A 168 -3.90 -7.17 13.81
N THR A 169 -3.76 -7.12 15.13
CA THR A 169 -4.06 -8.29 15.97
C THR A 169 -5.53 -8.43 16.36
N GLU A 170 -6.25 -7.32 16.55
CA GLU A 170 -7.61 -7.31 17.10
C GLU A 170 -8.68 -7.11 16.03
N ILE A 171 -8.42 -6.30 14.99
CA ILE A 171 -9.38 -6.10 13.89
C ILE A 171 -9.16 -7.11 12.78
N TYR A 172 -7.94 -7.19 12.24
CA TYR A 172 -7.61 -8.21 11.25
C TYR A 172 -7.57 -9.63 11.86
N GLY A 173 -7.38 -9.72 13.18
CA GLY A 173 -7.46 -10.97 13.93
C GLY A 173 -6.22 -11.84 13.79
N PHE A 174 -5.09 -11.26 13.41
CA PHE A 174 -3.83 -11.99 13.30
C PHE A 174 -3.29 -12.37 14.68
N GLU A 175 -2.92 -13.64 14.83
CA GLU A 175 -2.28 -14.14 16.06
C GLU A 175 -0.98 -13.38 16.34
N LYS A 176 -0.61 -13.22 17.61
CA LYS A 176 0.61 -12.46 17.97
C LYS A 176 1.91 -13.08 17.47
N THR A 177 1.88 -14.37 17.14
CA THR A 177 2.98 -15.15 16.54
C THR A 177 2.86 -15.28 15.03
N SER A 178 1.90 -14.59 14.40
CA SER A 178 1.76 -14.53 12.95
C SER A 178 2.85 -13.65 12.33
N PHE A 179 3.07 -13.83 11.03
CA PHE A 179 3.97 -12.98 10.26
C PHE A 179 3.57 -11.50 10.36
N GLU A 180 2.29 -11.19 10.20
CA GLU A 180 1.76 -9.83 10.20
C GLU A 180 1.98 -9.13 11.54
N ALA A 181 1.71 -9.82 12.64
CA ALA A 181 1.92 -9.29 13.98
C ALA A 181 3.43 -9.11 14.27
N GLU A 182 4.25 -10.12 14.03
CA GLU A 182 5.69 -10.05 14.31
C GLU A 182 6.40 -9.00 13.44
N THR A 183 5.96 -8.85 12.18
CA THR A 183 6.59 -7.90 11.25
C THR A 183 6.15 -6.45 11.46
N THR A 184 5.04 -6.19 12.17
CA THR A 184 4.44 -4.86 12.29
C THR A 184 5.48 -3.78 12.64
N PRO A 185 5.91 -2.97 11.66
CA PRO A 185 7.18 -2.27 11.79
C PRO A 185 7.04 -1.02 12.66
N ARG A 186 8.12 -0.68 13.38
CA ARG A 186 8.22 0.51 14.26
C ARG A 186 8.56 1.80 13.52
N ALA A 187 8.94 1.68 12.25
CA ALA A 187 9.19 2.77 11.33
C ALA A 187 8.56 2.42 9.96
N GLU A 188 8.29 3.43 9.16
CA GLU A 188 7.77 3.27 7.80
C GLU A 188 8.63 4.07 6.84
N ALA A 189 8.84 3.53 5.66
CA ALA A 189 9.75 4.09 4.68
C ALA A 189 9.14 4.06 3.28
N PHE A 190 9.46 5.09 2.50
CA PHE A 190 8.92 5.28 1.17
C PHE A 190 9.97 5.86 0.21
N TRP A 191 9.94 5.39 -1.04
CA TRP A 191 10.51 6.12 -2.17
C TRP A 191 9.51 7.18 -2.62
N GLN A 192 10.00 8.33 -3.09
CA GLN A 192 9.16 9.47 -3.44
C GLN A 192 9.45 9.93 -4.87
N PHE A 193 8.39 10.23 -5.60
CA PHE A 193 8.41 10.78 -6.95
C PHE A 193 7.47 11.98 -7.01
N SER A 194 7.95 13.11 -7.55
CA SER A 194 7.15 14.33 -7.80
C SER A 194 6.78 14.51 -9.27
N ASN A 195 7.17 13.56 -10.11
CA ASN A 195 6.98 13.58 -11.56
C ASN A 195 6.82 12.13 -12.06
N SER A 196 5.79 11.90 -12.87
CA SER A 196 5.46 10.58 -13.39
C SER A 196 6.52 10.02 -14.36
N ASN A 197 7.29 10.88 -15.04
CA ASN A 197 8.38 10.42 -15.92
C ASN A 197 9.51 9.75 -15.12
N ASP A 198 9.83 10.25 -13.92
CA ASP A 198 10.87 9.64 -13.09
C ASP A 198 10.41 8.30 -12.53
N ALA A 199 9.16 8.20 -12.08
CA ALA A 199 8.55 6.93 -11.66
C ALA A 199 8.50 5.92 -12.82
N MET A 200 8.14 6.36 -14.04
CA MET A 200 8.10 5.50 -15.23
C MET A 200 9.50 5.04 -15.66
N LYS A 201 10.50 5.92 -15.59
CA LYS A 201 11.90 5.57 -15.85
C LYS A 201 12.42 4.57 -14.82
N TRP A 202 12.09 4.77 -13.54
CA TRP A 202 12.44 3.85 -12.47
C TRP A 202 11.79 2.47 -12.67
N LEU A 203 10.51 2.42 -13.00
CA LEU A 203 9.79 1.19 -13.36
C LEU A 203 10.46 0.48 -14.56
N SER A 204 10.83 1.23 -15.60
CA SER A 204 11.49 0.68 -16.79
C SER A 204 12.89 0.09 -16.50
N ASN A 205 13.51 0.52 -15.40
CA ASN A 205 14.77 -0.02 -14.88
C ASN A 205 14.56 -1.12 -13.83
N GLY A 206 13.35 -1.70 -13.75
CA GLY A 206 13.02 -2.82 -12.89
C GLY A 206 12.62 -2.44 -11.46
N GLY A 207 12.37 -1.16 -11.16
CA GLY A 207 11.92 -0.74 -9.83
C GLY A 207 13.01 -0.75 -8.77
N VAL A 208 14.28 -0.87 -9.16
CA VAL A 208 15.41 -0.84 -8.24
C VAL A 208 16.10 0.51 -8.38
N LEU A 209 16.38 1.17 -7.25
CA LEU A 209 17.22 2.37 -7.25
C LEU A 209 18.68 1.94 -7.42
N ILE A 210 19.29 2.40 -8.52
CA ILE A 210 20.72 2.22 -8.85
C ILE A 210 21.55 3.24 -8.08
#